data_AF-A0A924R163-F1
#
_entry.id   AF-A0A924R163-F1
#
_cell.length_a   1.000
_cell.length_b   1.000
_cell.length_c   1.000
_cell.angle_alpha   90.00
_cell.angle_beta   90.00
_cell.angle_gamma   90.00
#
_symmetry.space_group_name_H-M   'P 1'
#
loop_
_entity.id
_entity.type
_entity.pdbx_description
1 polymer ?
#
loop_
_entity_poly.entity_id
_entity_poly.type
_entity_poly.pdbx_seq_one_letter_code
_entity_poly.pdbx_strand_id
1 'polypeptide(L)'
;MKSTLFAVLWLVILLCACGPQTLSDRRAAVVAAAAVPVPAIEKVSTSRSFSEEQLPDSIPGGECNFDLIAGTVRDMPDIRIDRLSKARYTGWATPSVTEGALPERVTLALVGAKTYALQPVVDTRRDVAAYFKVPALVNAGFLAEASVADVPPGSYLLRVYMQKGGQFIECAVTKKVVVK
;
A
#
# COMPACT_ATOMS: atom_id res chain seq x y z
N MET A 1 35.01 33.61 28.19
CA MET A 1 35.79 33.75 26.93
C MET A 1 35.26 32.68 25.97
N LYS A 2 34.67 32.91 24.80
CA LYS A 2 34.39 34.07 23.95
C LYS A 2 33.02 33.83 23.27
N SER A 3 32.22 34.88 23.19
CA SER A 3 31.00 34.99 22.37
C SER A 3 31.34 35.24 20.90
N THR A 4 30.51 34.73 19.98
CA THR A 4 30.32 35.18 18.58
C THR A 4 29.12 34.38 18.05
N LEU A 5 27.89 34.87 17.92
CA LEU A 5 27.36 36.07 17.25
C LEU A 5 27.83 36.20 15.80
N PHE A 6 27.09 35.60 14.87
CA PHE A 6 27.05 36.02 13.47
C PHE A 6 25.62 35.86 12.92
N ALA A 7 24.93 37.00 12.88
CA ALA A 7 23.77 37.24 12.06
C ALA A 7 24.24 37.54 10.64
N VAL A 8 23.70 36.86 9.62
CA VAL A 8 23.55 37.47 8.29
C VAL A 8 22.26 36.98 7.66
N LEU A 9 21.35 37.94 7.58
CA LEU A 9 20.10 38.02 6.85
C LEU A 9 20.40 38.08 5.33
N TRP A 10 19.88 37.16 4.53
CA TRP A 10 19.73 37.36 3.08
C TRP A 10 18.32 36.95 2.65
N LEU A 11 17.49 37.99 2.53
CA LEU A 11 16.16 38.00 1.95
C LEU A 11 16.34 38.32 0.45
N VAL A 12 16.04 37.38 -0.45
CA VAL A 12 15.92 37.67 -1.89
C VAL A 12 14.51 37.27 -2.34
N ILE A 13 13.69 38.31 -2.51
CA ILE A 13 12.35 38.27 -3.09
C ILE A 13 12.50 38.22 -4.61
N LEU A 14 12.03 37.15 -5.24
CA LEU A 14 11.85 37.09 -6.69
C LEU A 14 10.36 36.96 -7.00
N LEU A 15 9.74 38.13 -7.18
CA LEU A 15 8.44 38.32 -7.81
C LEU A 15 8.62 38.16 -9.32
N CYS A 16 7.98 37.15 -9.92
CA CYS A 16 7.77 37.13 -11.36
C CYS A 16 6.38 36.61 -11.73
N ALA A 17 5.59 37.56 -12.23
CA ALA A 17 4.63 37.45 -13.33
C ALA A 17 3.38 36.57 -13.14
N CYS A 18 2.30 37.23 -12.73
CA CYS A 18 0.93 36.85 -13.07
C CYS A 18 0.65 37.30 -14.51
N GLY A 19 0.42 36.36 -15.43
CA GLY A 19 0.01 36.65 -16.81
C GLY A 19 -1.39 36.09 -17.09
N PRO A 20 -2.37 36.90 -17.53
CA PRO A 20 -3.69 36.41 -17.93
C PRO A 20 -3.61 35.79 -19.33
N GLN A 21 -3.85 34.48 -19.45
CA GLN A 21 -4.10 33.86 -20.75
C GLN A 21 -5.58 33.93 -21.08
N THR A 22 -5.87 34.70 -22.12
CA THR A 22 -7.16 34.88 -22.77
C THR A 22 -7.69 33.55 -23.32
N LEU A 23 -8.91 33.19 -22.90
CA LEU A 23 -9.74 32.15 -23.51
C LEU A 23 -10.24 32.64 -24.87
N SER A 24 -9.47 32.39 -25.93
CA SER A 24 -9.87 32.60 -27.32
C SER A 24 -10.27 31.27 -27.94
N ASP A 25 -11.57 31.08 -28.05
CA ASP A 25 -12.25 30.66 -29.27
C ASP A 25 -11.61 29.51 -30.08
N ARG A 26 -12.06 28.28 -29.80
CA ARG A 26 -12.07 27.19 -30.78
C ARG A 26 -13.44 26.54 -30.80
N ARG A 27 -14.38 27.25 -31.41
CA ARG A 27 -15.66 26.70 -31.85
C ARG A 27 -15.44 25.81 -33.08
N ALA A 28 -15.89 24.57 -32.94
CA ALA A 28 -16.44 23.71 -34.00
C ALA A 28 -15.55 23.36 -35.20
N ALA A 29 -14.80 22.27 -35.07
CA ALA A 29 -14.69 21.30 -36.15
C ALA A 29 -15.24 19.97 -35.63
N VAL A 30 -16.55 19.74 -35.84
CA VAL A 30 -17.17 18.44 -35.64
C VAL A 30 -16.76 17.58 -36.83
N VAL A 31 -15.61 16.92 -36.71
CA VAL A 31 -15.27 15.80 -37.58
C VAL A 31 -15.95 14.58 -36.98
N ALA A 32 -16.95 14.06 -37.69
CA ALA A 32 -17.54 12.77 -37.40
C ALA A 32 -16.48 11.68 -37.57
N ALA A 33 -15.75 11.40 -36.49
CA ALA A 33 -14.85 10.27 -36.41
C ALA A 33 -15.69 8.99 -36.37
N ALA A 34 -15.53 8.17 -37.40
CA ALA A 34 -16.04 6.81 -37.39
C ALA A 34 -15.60 6.12 -36.09
N ALA A 35 -16.56 5.60 -35.33
CA ALA A 35 -16.31 4.89 -34.10
C ALA A 35 -15.48 3.64 -34.41
N VAL A 36 -14.16 3.75 -34.21
CA VAL A 36 -13.31 2.57 -34.10
C VAL A 36 -13.86 1.76 -32.93
N PRO A 37 -14.16 0.45 -33.09
CA PRO A 37 -14.58 -0.36 -31.96
C PRO A 37 -13.47 -0.31 -30.92
N VAL A 38 -13.76 0.37 -29.80
CA VAL A 38 -12.87 0.38 -28.64
C VAL A 38 -12.80 -1.08 -28.19
N PRO A 39 -11.62 -1.74 -28.25
CA PRO A 39 -11.50 -3.10 -27.75
C PRO A 39 -11.96 -3.08 -26.30
N ALA A 40 -12.89 -3.98 -25.97
CA ALA A 40 -13.39 -4.12 -24.62
C ALA A 40 -12.19 -4.21 -23.67
N ILE A 41 -12.11 -3.27 -22.73
CA ILE A 41 -11.12 -3.33 -21.65
C ILE A 41 -11.49 -4.58 -20.85
N GLU A 42 -10.81 -5.68 -21.14
CA GLU A 42 -10.88 -6.91 -20.40
C GLU A 42 -10.48 -6.57 -18.98
N LYS A 43 -11.48 -6.50 -18.08
CA LYS A 43 -11.24 -6.27 -16.66
C LYS A 43 -10.29 -7.37 -16.23
N VAL A 44 -9.04 -7.01 -15.97
CA VAL A 44 -8.02 -7.90 -15.40
C VAL A 44 -8.49 -8.24 -13.98
N SER A 45 -9.44 -9.15 -13.90
CA SER A 45 -9.90 -9.81 -12.69
C SER A 45 -8.98 -11.00 -12.48
N THR A 46 -7.69 -10.74 -12.25
CA THR A 46 -6.80 -11.73 -11.65
C THR A 46 -7.17 -11.79 -10.17
N SER A 47 -8.22 -12.55 -9.85
CA SER A 47 -8.50 -12.90 -8.47
C SER A 47 -7.26 -13.60 -7.92
N ARG A 48 -6.58 -12.95 -6.98
CA ARG A 48 -5.45 -13.56 -6.30
C ARG A 48 -5.96 -14.53 -5.24
N SER A 49 -5.21 -15.58 -4.97
CA SER A 49 -5.49 -16.48 -3.84
C SER A 49 -4.28 -16.54 -2.93
N PHE A 50 -4.55 -16.83 -1.66
CA PHE A 50 -3.51 -17.26 -0.74
C PHE A 50 -3.06 -18.66 -1.13
N SER A 51 -1.77 -18.84 -1.41
CA SER A 51 -1.16 -20.14 -1.74
C SER A 51 -0.22 -20.59 -0.64
N GLU A 52 -0.13 -21.90 -0.41
CA GLU A 52 0.84 -22.46 0.54
C GLU A 52 2.26 -22.09 0.12
N GLU A 53 3.02 -21.45 1.02
CA GLU A 53 4.36 -20.97 0.74
C GLU A 53 5.22 -21.08 2.01
N GLN A 54 6.45 -21.59 1.85
CA GLN A 54 7.45 -21.51 2.89
C GLN A 54 8.08 -20.12 2.85
N LEU A 55 7.75 -19.28 3.84
CA LEU A 55 8.40 -17.98 3.95
C LEU A 55 9.86 -18.16 4.37
N PRO A 56 10.78 -17.35 3.81
CA PRO A 56 12.17 -17.34 4.23
C PRO A 56 12.30 -16.79 5.66
N ASP A 57 13.46 -17.03 6.26
CA ASP A 57 13.81 -16.47 7.56
C ASP A 57 13.72 -14.94 7.52
N SER A 58 13.18 -14.37 8.60
CA SER A 58 12.96 -12.94 8.70
C SER A 58 13.49 -12.39 10.01
N ILE A 59 13.78 -11.09 10.01
CA ILE A 59 14.10 -10.35 11.23
C ILE A 59 12.89 -9.52 11.67
N PRO A 60 12.67 -9.32 12.98
CA PRO A 60 11.66 -8.38 13.44
C PRO A 60 12.07 -6.95 13.08
N GLY A 61 11.14 -6.15 12.57
CA GLY A 61 11.41 -4.73 12.29
C GLY A 61 10.37 -4.05 11.42
N GLY A 62 10.73 -2.85 10.97
CA GLY A 62 9.87 -1.98 10.17
C GLY A 62 8.57 -1.57 10.87
N GLU A 63 7.76 -0.83 10.13
CA GLU A 63 6.48 -0.32 10.58
C GLU A 63 5.40 -0.63 9.55
N CYS A 64 4.25 -1.07 10.03
CA CYS A 64 3.13 -1.37 9.15
C CYS A 64 1.79 -1.20 9.89
N ASN A 65 0.71 -1.21 9.12
CA ASN A 65 -0.64 -1.26 9.63
C ASN A 65 -1.56 -2.02 8.67
N PHE A 66 -2.60 -2.65 9.22
CA PHE A 66 -3.80 -3.01 8.47
C PHE A 66 -4.88 -1.95 8.71
N ASP A 67 -5.49 -1.44 7.64
CA ASP A 67 -6.67 -0.59 7.77
C ASP A 67 -7.93 -1.46 7.73
N LEU A 68 -8.01 -2.36 6.74
CA LEU A 68 -9.11 -3.30 6.56
C LEU A 68 -8.59 -4.72 6.39
N ILE A 69 -9.30 -5.67 6.99
CA ILE A 69 -9.11 -7.11 6.83
C ILE A 69 -10.48 -7.71 6.54
N ALA A 70 -10.64 -8.34 5.38
CA ALA A 70 -11.94 -8.83 4.90
C ALA A 70 -13.06 -7.76 4.96
N GLY A 71 -12.73 -6.51 4.60
CA GLY A 71 -13.66 -5.37 4.64
C GLY A 71 -14.03 -4.88 6.04
N THR A 72 -13.47 -5.47 7.09
CA THR A 72 -13.67 -5.12 8.49
C THR A 72 -12.49 -4.30 9.01
N VAL A 73 -12.76 -3.31 9.86
CA VAL A 73 -11.70 -2.58 10.57
C VAL A 73 -10.86 -3.53 11.43
N ARG A 74 -9.55 -3.33 11.39
CA ARG A 74 -8.55 -4.20 12.01
C ARG A 74 -8.78 -4.50 13.51
N ASP A 75 -9.41 -3.60 14.24
CA ASP A 75 -9.51 -3.69 15.71
C ASP A 75 -10.72 -4.49 16.21
N MET A 76 -11.47 -5.12 15.30
CA MET A 76 -12.46 -6.11 15.70
C MET A 76 -11.78 -7.38 16.26
N PRO A 77 -12.30 -7.96 17.36
CA PRO A 77 -11.69 -9.11 18.02
C PRO A 77 -11.77 -10.40 17.19
N ASP A 78 -12.80 -10.54 16.34
CA ASP A 78 -13.11 -11.76 15.61
C ASP A 78 -13.29 -11.49 14.11
N ILE A 79 -12.18 -11.38 13.38
CA ILE A 79 -12.24 -11.29 11.91
C ILE A 79 -12.43 -12.70 11.35
N ARG A 80 -13.65 -12.95 10.84
CA ARG A 80 -14.04 -14.23 10.22
C ARG A 80 -14.09 -14.06 8.71
N ILE A 81 -13.40 -14.93 7.99
CA ILE A 81 -13.27 -14.89 6.53
C ILE A 81 -13.92 -16.15 5.97
N ASP A 82 -14.94 -15.97 5.14
CA ASP A 82 -15.61 -17.06 4.44
C ASP A 82 -14.76 -17.50 3.25
N ARG A 83 -14.44 -18.81 3.15
CA ARG A 83 -13.60 -19.37 2.08
C ARG A 83 -14.12 -19.13 0.68
N LEU A 84 -15.42 -19.00 0.51
CA LEU A 84 -16.03 -18.78 -0.81
C LEU A 84 -16.14 -17.29 -1.14
N SER A 85 -15.82 -16.41 -0.19
CA SER A 85 -15.84 -14.96 -0.38
C SER A 85 -14.47 -14.41 -0.80
N LYS A 86 -14.49 -13.32 -1.58
CA LYS A 86 -13.31 -12.48 -1.77
C LYS A 86 -13.18 -11.55 -0.57
N ALA A 87 -12.03 -11.59 0.08
CA ALA A 87 -11.69 -10.69 1.17
C ALA A 87 -10.81 -9.55 0.66
N ARG A 88 -11.11 -8.33 1.12
CA ARG A 88 -10.28 -7.15 0.84
C ARG A 88 -9.34 -6.89 2.01
N TYR A 89 -8.07 -6.70 1.68
CA TYR A 89 -6.99 -6.38 2.62
C TYR A 89 -6.35 -5.06 2.20
N THR A 90 -6.27 -4.11 3.13
CA THR A 90 -5.62 -2.81 2.89
C THR A 90 -4.77 -2.42 4.06
N GLY A 91 -3.73 -1.64 3.79
CA GLY A 91 -2.83 -1.16 4.82
C GLY A 91 -1.65 -0.41 4.23
N TRP A 92 -0.60 -0.31 5.02
CA TRP A 92 0.68 0.22 4.60
C TRP A 92 1.82 -0.50 5.32
N ALA A 93 3.01 -0.49 4.72
CA ALA A 93 4.20 -1.11 5.28
C ALA A 93 5.47 -0.37 4.78
N THR A 94 6.43 -0.16 5.68
CA THR A 94 7.74 0.44 5.40
C THR A 94 8.82 -0.22 6.27
N PRO A 95 10.00 -0.53 5.72
CA PRO A 95 11.14 -0.97 6.54
C PRO A 95 11.63 0.07 7.56
N SER A 96 11.42 1.37 7.29
CA SER A 96 11.80 2.47 8.17
C SER A 96 11.05 3.73 7.78
N VAL A 97 10.14 4.17 8.65
CA VAL A 97 9.46 5.47 8.52
C VAL A 97 10.47 6.61 8.48
N THR A 98 11.46 6.58 9.38
CA THR A 98 12.44 7.67 9.56
C THR A 98 13.28 7.88 8.30
N GLU A 99 13.65 6.80 7.62
CA GLU A 99 14.44 6.85 6.37
C GLU A 99 13.56 7.04 5.13
N GLY A 100 12.23 6.97 5.26
CA GLY A 100 11.32 6.95 4.11
C GLY A 100 11.54 5.73 3.21
N ALA A 101 12.01 4.62 3.77
CA ALA A 101 12.34 3.42 3.01
C ALA A 101 11.07 2.73 2.52
N LEU A 102 10.97 2.46 1.21
CA LEU A 102 9.90 1.62 0.67
C LEU A 102 10.37 0.16 0.54
N PRO A 103 9.51 -0.82 0.85
CA PRO A 103 9.82 -2.21 0.61
C PRO A 103 9.84 -2.49 -0.90
N GLU A 104 10.72 -3.39 -1.33
CA GLU A 104 10.72 -3.91 -2.71
C GLU A 104 9.51 -4.84 -2.94
N ARG A 105 9.09 -5.52 -1.88
CA ARG A 105 7.94 -6.43 -1.87
C ARG A 105 7.25 -6.38 -0.52
N VAL A 106 5.93 -6.43 -0.53
CA VAL A 106 5.10 -6.74 0.64
C VAL A 106 4.50 -8.12 0.44
N THR A 107 4.43 -8.92 1.49
CA THR A 107 3.73 -10.21 1.51
C THR A 107 2.79 -10.24 2.70
N LEU A 108 1.53 -10.59 2.45
CA LEU A 108 0.56 -10.90 3.49
C LEU A 108 0.58 -12.41 3.73
N ALA A 109 0.64 -12.82 4.99
CA ALA A 109 0.75 -14.24 5.32
C ALA A 109 -0.24 -14.66 6.40
N LEU A 110 -0.93 -15.77 6.16
CA LEU A 110 -1.75 -16.49 7.12
C LEU A 110 -0.90 -17.61 7.72
N VAL A 111 -0.45 -17.41 8.96
CA VAL A 111 0.43 -18.34 9.68
C VAL A 111 -0.41 -19.21 10.63
N GLY A 112 -0.41 -20.51 10.39
CA GLY A 112 -1.06 -21.53 11.22
C GLY A 112 -0.20 -22.79 11.29
N ALA A 113 -0.81 -23.97 11.12
CA ALA A 113 -0.05 -25.22 10.96
C ALA A 113 0.79 -25.24 9.66
N LYS A 114 0.33 -24.48 8.65
CA LYS A 114 1.03 -24.17 7.41
C LYS A 114 0.94 -22.66 7.18
N THR A 115 1.81 -22.14 6.34
CA THR A 115 1.79 -20.74 5.95
C THR A 115 1.22 -20.59 4.55
N TYR A 116 0.29 -19.65 4.41
CA TYR A 116 -0.27 -19.28 3.12
C TYR A 116 0.03 -17.81 2.86
N ALA A 117 0.56 -17.49 1.70
CA ALA A 117 1.05 -16.17 1.38
C ALA A 117 0.37 -15.58 0.14
N LEU A 118 0.38 -14.25 0.08
CA LEU A 118 -0.15 -13.47 -1.02
C LEU A 118 0.66 -12.19 -1.18
N GLN A 119 0.95 -11.83 -2.44
CA GLN A 119 1.54 -10.53 -2.78
C GLN A 119 0.43 -9.51 -3.15
N PRO A 120 0.18 -8.47 -2.33
CA PRO A 120 -0.72 -7.38 -2.68
C PRO A 120 -0.12 -6.48 -3.78
N VAL A 121 -0.95 -5.63 -4.40
CA VAL A 121 -0.43 -4.52 -5.20
C VAL A 121 0.00 -3.37 -4.30
N VAL A 122 0.94 -2.57 -4.79
CA VAL A 122 1.24 -1.25 -4.21
C VAL A 122 0.02 -0.35 -4.35
N ASP A 123 -0.29 0.38 -3.30
CA ASP A 123 -1.36 1.38 -3.24
C ASP A 123 -0.80 2.76 -2.83
N THR A 124 -1.42 3.82 -3.34
CA THR A 124 -1.00 5.20 -3.06
C THR A 124 -1.62 5.69 -1.74
N ARG A 125 -0.78 6.13 -0.80
CA ARG A 125 -1.14 6.53 0.56
C ARG A 125 -0.54 7.89 0.93
N ARG A 126 -1.13 8.96 0.39
CA ARG A 126 -0.76 10.34 0.71
C ARG A 126 -1.01 10.69 2.18
N ASP A 127 -2.01 10.07 2.79
CA ASP A 127 -2.34 10.19 4.21
C ASP A 127 -1.21 9.65 5.10
N VAL A 128 -0.59 8.52 4.73
CA VAL A 128 0.55 7.95 5.46
C VAL A 128 1.77 8.88 5.36
N ALA A 129 2.09 9.35 4.16
CA ALA A 129 3.16 10.32 3.95
C ALA A 129 2.92 11.63 4.74
N ALA A 130 1.70 12.12 4.76
CA ALA A 130 1.33 13.33 5.50
C ALA A 130 1.40 13.13 7.02
N TYR A 131 0.90 11.99 7.53
CA TYR A 131 0.90 11.66 8.95
C TYR A 131 2.32 11.61 9.52
N PHE A 132 3.23 10.91 8.84
CA PHE A 132 4.63 10.80 9.25
C PHE A 132 5.50 11.99 8.84
N LYS A 133 4.98 12.89 8.00
CA LYS A 133 5.72 14.00 7.38
C LYS A 133 6.92 13.54 6.54
N VAL A 134 6.76 12.39 5.87
CA VAL A 134 7.79 11.78 5.01
C VAL A 134 7.21 11.55 3.61
N PRO A 135 7.46 12.45 2.64
CA PRO A 135 6.86 12.37 1.30
C PRO A 135 7.16 11.08 0.53
N ALA A 136 8.31 10.45 0.81
CA ALA A 136 8.71 9.18 0.19
C ALA A 136 7.73 8.02 0.48
N LEU A 137 6.94 8.11 1.57
CA LEU A 137 5.98 7.06 1.95
C LEU A 137 4.67 7.08 1.16
N VAL A 138 4.54 7.90 0.12
CA VAL A 138 3.33 7.98 -0.70
C VAL A 138 2.96 6.65 -1.37
N ASN A 139 3.92 5.73 -1.54
CA ASN A 139 3.70 4.39 -2.11
C ASN A 139 3.93 3.27 -1.09
N ALA A 140 3.81 3.57 0.21
CA ALA A 140 3.92 2.56 1.27
C ALA A 140 2.64 1.70 1.39
N GLY A 141 1.58 2.03 0.66
CA GLY A 141 0.31 1.33 0.74
C GLY A 141 0.33 -0.04 0.09
N PHE A 142 -0.55 -0.91 0.58
CA PHE A 142 -0.87 -2.17 -0.10
C PHE A 142 -2.38 -2.38 -0.19
N LEU A 143 -2.81 -3.02 -1.28
CA LEU A 143 -4.18 -3.43 -1.54
C LEU A 143 -4.20 -4.86 -2.12
N ALA A 144 -5.08 -5.69 -1.59
CA ALA A 144 -5.41 -6.97 -2.19
C ALA A 144 -6.90 -7.26 -2.09
N GLU A 145 -7.45 -7.81 -3.16
CA GLU A 145 -8.72 -8.54 -3.14
C GLU A 145 -8.40 -10.00 -3.45
N ALA A 146 -8.56 -10.87 -2.46
CA ALA A 146 -8.10 -12.24 -2.57
C ALA A 146 -9.07 -13.24 -1.95
N SER A 147 -9.11 -14.42 -2.57
CA SER A 147 -9.81 -15.58 -2.04
C SER A 147 -8.93 -16.33 -1.05
N VAL A 148 -9.57 -16.93 -0.03
CA VAL A 148 -8.96 -17.91 0.88
C VAL A 148 -9.52 -19.31 0.64
N ALA A 149 -10.08 -19.58 -0.53
CA ALA A 149 -10.66 -20.88 -0.90
C ALA A 149 -9.66 -22.03 -0.72
N ASP A 150 -8.38 -21.82 -1.04
CA ASP A 150 -7.33 -22.85 -0.93
C ASP A 150 -6.74 -22.97 0.48
N VAL A 151 -7.16 -22.10 1.41
CA VAL A 151 -6.75 -22.14 2.82
C VAL A 151 -7.74 -23.00 3.60
N PRO A 152 -7.30 -24.05 4.31
CA PRO A 152 -8.17 -24.85 5.16
C PRO A 152 -8.87 -24.01 6.23
N PRO A 153 -10.08 -24.41 6.68
CA PRO A 153 -10.71 -23.77 7.84
C PRO A 153 -9.82 -23.87 9.09
N GLY A 154 -9.76 -22.80 9.87
CA GLY A 154 -8.90 -22.74 11.06
C GLY A 154 -8.62 -21.34 11.56
N SER A 155 -7.86 -21.26 12.66
CA SER A 155 -7.37 -20.01 13.22
C SER A 155 -5.96 -19.73 12.70
N TYR A 156 -5.75 -18.51 12.22
CA TYR A 156 -4.48 -18.06 11.66
C TYR A 156 -4.05 -16.74 12.27
N LEU A 157 -2.74 -16.48 12.25
CA LEU A 157 -2.17 -15.17 12.46
C LEU A 157 -1.91 -14.53 11.09
N LEU A 158 -2.63 -13.46 10.78
CA LEU A 158 -2.35 -12.60 9.65
C LEU A 158 -1.18 -11.67 9.99
N ARG A 159 -0.11 -11.74 9.20
CA ARG A 159 1.14 -10.98 9.37
C ARG A 159 1.52 -10.25 8.08
N VAL A 160 2.37 -9.23 8.22
CA VAL A 160 2.96 -8.47 7.11
C VAL A 160 4.47 -8.70 7.08
N TYR A 161 4.96 -9.15 5.93
CA TYR A 161 6.38 -9.28 5.63
C TYR A 161 6.78 -8.25 4.56
N MET A 162 7.98 -7.73 4.69
CA MET A 162 8.58 -6.78 3.75
C MET A 162 9.92 -7.33 3.26
N GLN A 163 10.21 -7.15 1.97
CA GLN A 163 11.53 -7.44 1.42
C GLN A 163 12.27 -6.12 1.15
N LYS A 164 13.53 -6.03 1.58
CA LYS A 164 14.41 -4.91 1.25
C LYS A 164 15.86 -5.39 1.21
N GLY A 165 16.57 -5.13 0.10
CA GLY A 165 17.98 -5.50 -0.03
C GLY A 165 18.23 -7.00 0.16
N GLY A 166 17.29 -7.85 -0.27
CA GLY A 166 17.36 -9.30 -0.09
C GLY A 166 16.97 -9.81 1.30
N GLN A 167 16.75 -8.94 2.28
CA GLN A 167 16.32 -9.32 3.63
C GLN A 167 14.80 -9.29 3.77
N PHE A 168 14.26 -10.28 4.49
CA PHE A 168 12.86 -10.31 4.91
C PHE A 168 12.71 -9.72 6.30
N ILE A 169 11.78 -8.79 6.44
CA ILE A 169 11.47 -8.05 7.66
C ILE A 169 10.03 -8.38 8.04
N GLU A 170 9.83 -8.94 9.22
CA GLU A 170 8.51 -9.19 9.78
C GLU A 170 8.07 -7.97 10.61
N CYS A 171 6.95 -7.37 10.21
CA CYS A 171 6.34 -6.32 10.99
C CYS A 171 5.64 -6.88 12.24
N ALA A 172 5.76 -6.18 13.37
CA ALA A 172 5.19 -6.61 14.64
C ALA A 172 3.65 -6.67 14.67
N VAL A 173 2.95 -6.01 13.73
CA VAL A 173 1.48 -6.05 13.68
C VAL A 173 1.01 -7.44 13.29
N THR A 174 0.34 -8.10 14.24
CA THR A 174 -0.28 -9.40 14.05
C THR A 174 -1.78 -9.31 14.31
N LYS A 175 -2.59 -10.00 13.50
CA LYS A 175 -4.03 -10.11 13.73
C LYS A 175 -4.51 -11.55 13.64
N LYS A 176 -5.33 -11.97 14.59
CA LYS A 176 -5.99 -13.26 14.55
C LYS A 176 -7.14 -13.21 13.55
N VAL A 177 -7.18 -14.19 12.65
CA VAL A 177 -8.29 -14.37 11.72
C VAL A 177 -8.77 -15.81 11.76
N VAL A 178 -10.05 -16.02 11.51
CA VAL A 178 -10.65 -17.35 11.43
C VAL A 178 -11.17 -17.58 10.01
N VAL A 179 -10.58 -18.55 9.32
CA VAL A 179 -11.06 -19.03 8.02
C VAL A 179 -12.16 -20.05 8.27
N LYS A 180 -13.33 -19.88 7.66
CA LYS A 180 -14.50 -20.76 7.78
C LYS A 180 -14.98 -21.25 6.43
#